data_AF-A0A9D3PI15-F1
#
_entry.id   AF-A0A9D3PI15-F1
#
_cell.length_a   1.000
_cell.length_b   1.000
_cell.length_c   1.000
_cell.angle_alpha   90.00
_cell.angle_beta   90.00
_cell.angle_gamma   90.00
#
_symmetry.space_group_name_H-M   'P 1'
#
loop_
_entity.id
_entity.type
_entity.pdbx_description
1 polymer ?
#
loop_
_entity_poly.entity_id
_entity_poly.type
_entity_poly.pdbx_seq_one_letter_code
_entity_poly.pdbx_strand_id
1 'polypeptide(L)'
;MKVYTILTGSTLNSHITFKEQLAAKASLTEAENEEECDFILAFCPISSRAGSDIDAALQKIPDDKPAILVVMHHTYDPESIVPESNRNLTRSDIVTVDCLFHETKGLLICQRNNTAIDIVLKELNKQQDVLPESSGPSTPENFSWCKRIWNCIMMPIMFLWNIFWNICLCRCCRDDDDTVPIIKDSPAASGDGDMDAPEH
;
A
#
# COMPACT_ATOMS: atom_id res chain seq x y z
N MET A 1 -5.22 -1.10 -1.70
CA MET A 1 -6.68 -0.97 -1.89
C MET A 1 -7.06 -1.75 -3.14
N LYS A 2 -7.99 -2.68 -3.03
CA LYS A 2 -8.45 -3.53 -4.13
C LYS A 2 -9.61 -2.86 -4.86
N VAL A 3 -9.52 -2.73 -6.18
CA VAL A 3 -10.54 -2.13 -7.03
C VAL A 3 -11.01 -3.16 -8.04
N TYR A 4 -12.32 -3.31 -8.22
CA TYR A 4 -12.89 -4.12 -9.29
C TYR A 4 -13.40 -3.21 -10.41
N THR A 5 -13.04 -3.53 -11.65
CA THR A 5 -13.43 -2.74 -12.81
C THR A 5 -14.66 -3.32 -13.51
N ILE A 6 -15.69 -2.49 -13.68
CA ILE A 6 -16.87 -2.83 -14.50
C ILE A 6 -16.80 -2.04 -15.81
N LEU A 7 -16.95 -2.73 -16.95
CA LEU A 7 -17.07 -2.08 -18.26
C LEU A 7 -18.51 -2.23 -18.78
N THR A 8 -19.17 -1.12 -19.04
CA THR A 8 -20.59 -1.16 -19.47
C THR A 8 -20.76 -1.09 -20.97
N GLY A 9 -19.69 -0.77 -21.71
CA GLY A 9 -19.61 -0.75 -23.16
C GLY A 9 -18.17 -0.73 -23.69
N SER A 10 -18.00 -0.46 -24.98
CA SER A 10 -16.67 -0.37 -25.61
C SER A 10 -15.97 0.94 -25.26
N THR A 11 -14.83 0.83 -24.57
CA THR A 11 -14.02 1.97 -24.12
C THR A 11 -12.76 2.17 -24.97
N LEU A 12 -12.58 1.36 -26.01
CA LEU A 12 -11.41 1.40 -26.92
C LEU A 12 -10.08 1.42 -26.15
N ASN A 13 -9.98 0.57 -25.12
CA ASN A 13 -8.83 0.47 -24.20
C ASN A 13 -8.47 1.75 -23.43
N SER A 14 -9.25 2.82 -23.54
CA SER A 14 -8.98 4.09 -22.85
C SER A 14 -9.12 3.97 -21.32
N HIS A 15 -9.92 3.00 -20.86
CA HIS A 15 -10.03 2.65 -19.44
C HIS A 15 -8.70 2.11 -18.88
N ILE A 16 -7.87 1.44 -19.69
CA ILE A 16 -6.57 0.92 -19.27
C ILE A 16 -5.64 2.09 -18.96
N THR A 17 -5.54 3.06 -19.87
CA THR A 17 -4.74 4.28 -19.67
C THR A 17 -5.23 5.09 -18.46
N PHE A 18 -6.55 5.16 -18.24
CA PHE A 18 -7.10 5.81 -17.06
C PHE A 18 -6.64 5.12 -15.76
N LYS A 19 -6.70 3.78 -15.72
CA LYS A 19 -6.24 2.99 -14.58
C LYS A 19 -4.73 3.08 -14.35
N GLU A 20 -3.93 3.10 -15.41
CA GLU A 20 -2.49 3.31 -15.32
C GLU A 20 -2.16 4.65 -14.67
N GLN A 21 -2.87 5.72 -15.04
CA GLN A 21 -2.72 7.03 -14.41
C GLN A 21 -3.11 7.03 -12.93
N LEU A 22 -4.13 6.27 -12.54
CA LEU A 22 -4.50 6.09 -11.14
C LEU A 22 -3.44 5.29 -10.38
N ALA A 23 -2.98 4.17 -10.92
CA ALA A 23 -1.98 3.29 -10.31
C ALA A 23 -0.60 3.98 -10.18
N ALA A 24 -0.29 4.93 -11.07
CA ALA A 24 0.92 5.75 -10.96
C ALA A 24 0.88 6.73 -9.79
N LYS A 25 -0.31 7.12 -9.33
CA LYS A 25 -0.54 8.09 -8.25
C LYS A 25 -0.97 7.46 -6.92
N ALA A 26 -1.50 6.25 -6.94
CA ALA A 26 -1.99 5.52 -5.76
C ALA A 26 -1.71 4.02 -5.85
N SER A 27 -1.55 3.36 -4.70
CA SER A 27 -1.34 1.92 -4.61
C SER A 27 -2.67 1.15 -4.77
N LEU A 28 -3.07 0.97 -6.03
CA LEU A 28 -4.25 0.22 -6.44
C LEU A 28 -3.89 -1.19 -6.89
N THR A 29 -4.72 -2.16 -6.53
CA THR A 29 -4.62 -3.55 -6.99
C THR A 29 -5.93 -3.96 -7.62
N GLU A 30 -5.89 -4.62 -8.77
CA GLU A 30 -7.11 -5.12 -9.39
C GLU A 30 -7.63 -6.34 -8.61
N ALA A 31 -8.91 -6.34 -8.26
CA ALA A 31 -9.59 -7.49 -7.70
C ALA A 31 -10.02 -8.46 -8.82
N GLU A 32 -9.98 -9.76 -8.54
CA GLU A 32 -10.45 -10.79 -9.49
C GLU A 32 -11.98 -10.83 -9.60
N ASN A 33 -12.67 -10.48 -8.51
CA ASN A 33 -14.12 -10.51 -8.39
C ASN A 33 -14.65 -9.30 -7.61
N GLU A 34 -15.95 -9.06 -7.73
CA GLU A 34 -16.66 -7.98 -7.04
C GLU A 34 -16.60 -8.15 -5.52
N GLU A 35 -16.59 -9.37 -5.00
CA GLU A 35 -16.67 -9.69 -3.57
C GLU A 35 -15.39 -9.31 -2.81
N GLU A 36 -14.22 -9.43 -3.45
CA GLU A 36 -12.91 -9.15 -2.85
C GLU A 36 -12.46 -7.69 -3.00
N CYS A 37 -13.21 -6.84 -3.69
CA CYS A 37 -12.83 -5.44 -3.86
C CYS A 37 -13.28 -4.56 -2.69
N ASP A 38 -12.51 -3.51 -2.44
CA ASP A 38 -12.89 -2.42 -1.52
C ASP A 38 -13.77 -1.38 -2.25
N PHE A 39 -13.58 -1.25 -3.57
CA PHE A 39 -14.26 -0.27 -4.42
C PHE A 39 -14.59 -0.83 -5.80
N ILE A 40 -15.70 -0.33 -6.35
CA ILE A 40 -16.07 -0.53 -7.75
C ILE A 40 -15.65 0.68 -8.58
N LEU A 41 -14.93 0.46 -9.67
CA LEU A 41 -14.63 1.47 -10.68
C LEU A 41 -15.36 1.10 -11.98
N ALA A 42 -16.48 1.75 -12.25
CA ALA A 42 -17.30 1.46 -13.42
C ALA A 42 -17.00 2.46 -14.55
N PHE A 43 -16.70 1.96 -15.75
CA PHE A 43 -16.51 2.78 -16.95
C PHE A 43 -17.73 2.69 -17.86
N CYS A 44 -18.33 3.84 -18.14
CA CYS A 44 -19.52 3.99 -18.97
C CYS A 44 -19.22 4.86 -20.20
N PRO A 45 -18.87 4.27 -21.34
CA PRO A 45 -18.76 5.02 -22.58
C PRO A 45 -20.15 5.39 -23.10
N ILE A 46 -20.35 6.67 -23.43
CA ILE A 46 -21.58 7.16 -24.05
C ILE A 46 -21.59 6.74 -25.52
N SER A 47 -22.48 5.81 -25.86
CA SER A 47 -22.60 5.23 -27.20
C SER A 47 -23.85 5.71 -27.93
N SER A 48 -24.91 6.05 -27.18
CA SER A 48 -26.20 6.41 -27.73
C SER A 48 -26.72 7.72 -27.15
N ARG A 49 -27.00 7.72 -25.85
CA ARG A 49 -27.56 8.83 -25.07
C ARG A 49 -27.08 8.70 -23.64
N ALA A 50 -26.53 9.79 -23.11
CA ALA A 50 -25.94 9.81 -21.77
C ALA A 50 -26.87 9.23 -20.69
N GLY A 51 -28.14 9.63 -20.66
CA GLY A 51 -29.10 9.12 -19.67
C GLY A 51 -29.26 7.60 -19.68
N SER A 52 -29.55 7.02 -20.86
CA SER A 52 -29.78 5.57 -20.98
C SER A 52 -28.52 4.74 -20.73
N ASP A 53 -27.37 5.21 -21.21
CA ASP A 53 -26.10 4.51 -20.99
C ASP A 53 -25.70 4.56 -19.49
N ILE A 54 -25.95 5.68 -18.81
CA ILE A 54 -25.74 5.84 -17.36
C ILE A 54 -26.70 4.94 -16.57
N ASP A 55 -28.00 4.94 -16.88
CA ASP A 55 -28.99 4.11 -16.19
C ASP A 55 -28.64 2.62 -16.31
N ALA A 56 -28.22 2.18 -17.50
CA ALA A 56 -27.76 0.81 -17.74
C ALA A 56 -26.45 0.49 -17.00
N ALA A 57 -25.58 1.49 -16.80
CA ALA A 57 -24.37 1.33 -16.01
C ALA A 57 -24.67 1.17 -14.52
N LEU A 58 -25.57 2.00 -13.98
CA LEU A 58 -25.99 1.95 -12.58
C LEU A 58 -26.61 0.59 -12.22
N GLN A 59 -27.39 -0.01 -13.13
CA GLN A 59 -27.97 -1.35 -12.93
C GLN A 59 -26.93 -2.47 -12.80
N LYS A 60 -25.71 -2.27 -13.32
CA LYS A 60 -24.60 -3.23 -13.22
C LYS A 60 -23.74 -3.02 -11.97
N ILE A 61 -23.84 -1.86 -11.34
CA ILE A 61 -23.04 -1.53 -10.15
C ILE A 61 -23.75 -2.10 -8.93
N PRO A 62 -23.06 -2.89 -8.09
CA PRO A 62 -23.70 -3.48 -6.93
C PRO A 62 -24.02 -2.42 -5.85
N ASP A 63 -25.07 -2.66 -5.07
CA ASP A 63 -25.61 -1.71 -4.08
C ASP A 63 -24.89 -1.72 -2.73
N ASP A 64 -24.05 -2.73 -2.49
CA ASP A 64 -23.39 -3.01 -1.20
C ASP A 64 -22.00 -2.38 -1.07
N LYS A 65 -21.46 -1.78 -2.13
CA LYS A 65 -20.08 -1.25 -2.16
C LYS A 65 -20.01 0.19 -2.68
N PRO A 66 -19.04 0.99 -2.17
CA PRO A 66 -18.79 2.30 -2.73
C PRO A 66 -18.32 2.16 -4.17
N ALA A 67 -18.87 2.99 -5.05
CA ALA A 67 -18.60 2.93 -6.47
C ALA A 67 -18.30 4.31 -7.05
N ILE A 68 -17.41 4.31 -8.04
CA ILE A 68 -17.11 5.48 -8.85
C ILE A 68 -17.49 5.18 -10.29
N LEU A 69 -18.40 5.98 -10.85
CA LEU A 69 -18.81 5.90 -12.24
C LEU A 69 -18.01 6.90 -13.09
N VAL A 70 -17.19 6.38 -13.99
CA VAL A 70 -16.43 7.15 -14.96
C VAL A 70 -17.21 7.18 -16.28
N VAL A 71 -17.87 8.30 -16.56
CA VAL A 71 -18.62 8.52 -17.79
C VAL A 71 -17.67 8.99 -18.88
N MET A 72 -17.50 8.18 -19.93
CA MET A 72 -16.56 8.43 -21.01
C MET A 72 -17.29 8.99 -22.23
N HIS A 73 -16.97 10.22 -22.59
CA HIS A 73 -17.57 10.92 -23.72
C HIS A 73 -16.68 10.80 -24.94
N HIS A 74 -17.23 10.22 -26.01
CA HIS A 74 -16.50 10.08 -27.26
C HIS A 74 -16.44 11.42 -28.00
N THR A 75 -15.27 12.05 -28.03
CA THR A 75 -15.04 13.35 -28.68
C THR A 75 -13.60 13.48 -29.14
N TYR A 76 -13.37 14.15 -30.26
CA TYR A 76 -12.03 14.52 -30.70
C TYR A 76 -11.52 15.79 -29.99
N ASP A 77 -12.43 16.64 -29.54
CA ASP A 77 -12.16 17.96 -28.94
C ASP A 77 -11.88 17.83 -27.43
N PRO A 78 -10.66 18.18 -26.96
CA PRO A 78 -10.30 18.15 -25.54
C PRO A 78 -11.02 19.22 -24.70
N GLU A 79 -11.55 20.27 -25.32
CA GLU A 79 -12.27 21.36 -24.66
C GLU A 79 -13.81 21.22 -24.78
N SER A 80 -14.28 20.03 -25.19
CA SER A 80 -15.70 19.76 -25.36
C SER A 80 -16.49 20.05 -24.08
N ILE A 81 -17.55 20.85 -24.25
CA ILE A 81 -18.48 21.17 -23.17
C ILE A 81 -19.44 20.00 -23.02
N VAL A 82 -19.11 19.14 -22.06
CA VAL A 82 -19.95 18.02 -21.67
C VAL A 82 -20.83 18.42 -20.48
N PRO A 83 -22.15 18.17 -20.55
CA PRO A 83 -23.04 18.38 -19.40
C PRO A 83 -22.65 17.45 -18.26
N GLU A 84 -22.68 17.96 -17.02
CA GLU A 84 -22.34 17.16 -15.84
C GLU A 84 -23.25 15.93 -15.74
N SER A 85 -22.62 14.75 -15.71
CA SER A 85 -23.34 13.47 -15.63
C SER A 85 -23.96 13.19 -14.26
N ASN A 86 -23.59 13.95 -13.23
CA ASN A 86 -24.16 13.86 -11.88
C ASN A 86 -25.64 14.25 -11.78
N ARG A 87 -26.18 14.96 -12.79
CA ARG A 87 -27.52 15.58 -12.70
C ARG A 87 -28.68 14.61 -12.64
N ASN A 88 -28.46 13.34 -12.98
CA ASN A 88 -29.51 12.33 -13.09
C ASN A 88 -29.32 11.12 -12.15
N LEU A 89 -28.37 11.19 -11.22
CA LEU A 89 -28.09 10.06 -10.34
C LEU A 89 -29.06 10.03 -9.16
N THR A 90 -29.70 8.88 -8.97
CA THR A 90 -30.62 8.65 -7.84
C THR A 90 -29.88 8.10 -6.61
N ARG A 91 -28.71 7.47 -6.79
CA ARG A 91 -27.87 6.92 -5.71
C ARG A 91 -26.83 7.96 -5.25
N SER A 92 -26.88 8.32 -3.97
CA SER A 92 -25.98 9.32 -3.35
C SER A 92 -24.59 8.78 -2.98
N ASP A 93 -24.42 7.47 -3.01
CA ASP A 93 -23.20 6.72 -2.67
C ASP A 93 -22.30 6.45 -3.88
N ILE A 94 -22.73 6.86 -5.08
CA ILE A 94 -21.94 6.74 -6.31
C ILE A 94 -21.38 8.12 -6.68
N VAL A 95 -20.05 8.23 -6.67
CA VAL A 95 -19.37 9.42 -7.19
C VAL A 95 -19.25 9.29 -8.70
N THR A 96 -19.59 10.33 -9.44
CA THR A 96 -19.50 10.32 -10.91
C THR A 96 -18.52 11.36 -11.41
N VAL A 97 -17.70 10.95 -12.37
CA VAL A 97 -16.72 11.80 -13.04
C VAL A 97 -16.85 11.68 -14.55
N ASP A 98 -16.66 12.79 -15.26
CA ASP A 98 -16.69 12.83 -16.72
C ASP A 98 -15.26 12.80 -17.28
N CYS A 99 -15.01 11.96 -18.28
CA CYS A 99 -13.78 11.94 -19.04
C CYS A 99 -14.03 11.93 -20.55
N LEU A 100 -13.05 12.41 -21.32
CA LEU A 100 -13.11 12.50 -22.78
C LEU A 100 -12.15 11.48 -23.40
N PHE A 101 -12.59 10.79 -24.43
CA PHE A 101 -11.77 9.85 -25.19
C PHE A 101 -12.10 9.86 -26.67
N HIS A 102 -11.17 9.37 -27.49
CA HIS A 102 -11.34 9.26 -28.94
C HIS A 102 -10.68 7.97 -29.44
N GLU A 103 -11.27 7.32 -30.42
CA GLU A 103 -10.73 6.08 -31.01
C GLU A 103 -9.25 6.15 -31.43
N THR A 104 -8.82 7.26 -32.04
CA THR A 104 -7.43 7.42 -32.50
C THR A 104 -6.47 7.87 -31.41
N LYS A 105 -6.95 8.64 -30.42
CA LYS A 105 -6.10 9.27 -29.39
C LYS A 105 -6.14 8.51 -28.07
N GLY A 106 -7.07 7.59 -27.89
CA GLY A 106 -7.40 7.00 -26.60
C GLY A 106 -7.98 8.03 -25.64
N LEU A 107 -7.57 7.94 -24.36
CA LEU A 107 -7.91 8.92 -23.33
C LEU A 107 -7.25 10.27 -23.65
N LEU A 108 -8.05 11.34 -23.74
CA LEU A 108 -7.52 12.66 -24.10
C LEU A 108 -6.65 13.25 -22.98
N ILE A 109 -5.61 13.99 -23.36
CA ILE A 109 -4.83 14.80 -22.42
C ILE A 109 -5.53 16.17 -22.30
N CYS A 110 -6.32 16.36 -21.26
CA CYS A 110 -7.05 17.60 -21.02
C CYS A 110 -7.31 17.84 -19.52
N GLN A 111 -7.64 19.09 -19.17
CA GLN A 111 -7.91 19.47 -17.79
C GLN A 111 -9.06 18.67 -17.16
N ARG A 112 -10.08 18.33 -17.95
CA ARG A 112 -11.21 17.51 -17.49
C ARG A 112 -10.77 16.13 -17.03
N ASN A 113 -9.97 15.43 -17.84
CA ASN A 113 -9.48 14.09 -17.50
C ASN A 113 -8.54 14.12 -16.31
N ASN A 114 -7.66 15.12 -16.22
CA ASN A 114 -6.81 15.31 -15.04
C ASN A 114 -7.65 15.52 -13.77
N THR A 115 -8.69 16.36 -13.87
CA THR A 115 -9.62 16.62 -12.75
C THR A 115 -10.40 15.37 -12.37
N ALA A 116 -10.85 14.57 -13.35
CA ALA A 116 -11.53 13.30 -13.11
C ALA A 116 -10.63 12.32 -12.33
N ILE A 117 -9.37 12.19 -12.74
CA ILE A 117 -8.36 11.38 -12.03
C ILE A 117 -8.17 11.88 -10.60
N ASP A 118 -8.03 13.19 -10.40
CA ASP A 118 -7.80 13.76 -9.07
C ASP A 118 -9.02 13.60 -8.15
N ILE A 119 -10.25 13.69 -8.68
CA ILE A 119 -11.49 13.41 -7.93
C ILE A 119 -11.53 11.94 -7.52
N VAL A 120 -11.24 11.02 -8.46
CA VAL A 120 -11.21 9.58 -8.17
C VAL A 120 -10.21 9.31 -7.05
N LEU A 121 -8.98 9.79 -7.17
CA LEU A 121 -7.94 9.61 -6.15
C LEU A 121 -8.36 10.15 -4.79
N LYS A 122 -8.98 11.34 -4.76
CA LYS A 122 -9.52 11.92 -3.54
C LYS A 122 -10.57 11.01 -2.90
N GLU A 123 -11.45 10.42 -3.68
CA GLU A 123 -12.49 9.52 -3.17
C GLU A 123 -11.91 8.22 -2.64
N LEU A 124 -10.95 7.65 -3.36
CA LEU A 124 -10.23 6.45 -2.94
C LEU A 124 -9.50 6.66 -1.60
N ASN A 125 -8.87 7.83 -1.42
CA ASN A 125 -8.18 8.15 -0.18
C ASN A 125 -9.13 8.35 1.02
N LYS A 126 -10.33 8.91 0.82
CA LYS A 126 -11.28 9.12 1.93
C LYS A 126 -11.69 7.81 2.61
N GLN A 127 -11.85 6.73 1.84
CA GLN A 127 -12.25 5.45 2.41
C GLN A 127 -11.08 4.72 3.09
N GLN A 128 -9.84 5.08 2.77
CA GLN A 128 -8.67 4.57 3.49
C GLN A 128 -8.66 5.04 4.95
N ASP A 129 -9.21 6.22 5.23
CA ASP A 129 -9.34 6.77 6.59
C ASP A 129 -10.56 6.22 7.36
N VAL A 130 -11.46 5.46 6.70
CA VAL A 130 -12.74 4.98 7.28
C VAL A 130 -12.69 3.49 7.66
N LEU A 131 -11.66 2.75 7.25
CA LEU A 131 -11.44 1.37 7.73
C LEU A 131 -11.25 1.37 9.25
N PRO A 132 -11.95 0.51 10.01
CA PRO A 132 -11.83 0.51 11.47
C PRO A 132 -10.39 0.18 11.85
N GLU A 133 -9.72 1.14 12.49
CA GLU A 133 -8.45 0.92 13.16
C GLU A 133 -8.60 -0.25 14.14
N SER A 134 -8.14 -1.43 13.74
CA SER A 134 -7.79 -2.46 14.70
C SER A 134 -6.51 -2.00 15.41
N SER A 135 -6.70 -1.22 16.48
CA SER A 135 -5.76 -0.96 17.56
C SER A 135 -4.28 -0.77 17.18
N GLY A 136 -3.94 0.40 16.63
CA GLY A 136 -2.65 1.04 16.87
C GLY A 136 -2.87 2.26 17.77
N PRO A 137 -1.99 2.56 18.76
CA PRO A 137 -2.25 3.67 19.66
C PRO A 137 -2.15 4.99 18.88
N SER A 138 -3.27 5.70 18.85
CA SER A 138 -3.45 7.03 18.27
C SER A 138 -2.26 7.96 18.56
N THR A 139 -1.67 8.52 17.51
CA THR A 139 -0.93 9.77 17.63
C THR A 139 -1.78 10.90 17.08
N PRO A 140 -2.22 11.86 17.90
CA PRO A 140 -2.75 13.10 17.39
C PRO A 140 -1.59 14.03 17.01
N GLU A 141 -1.65 14.51 15.78
CA GLU A 141 -0.84 15.63 15.33
C GLU A 141 -1.29 16.90 16.08
N ASN A 142 -0.54 17.26 17.12
CA ASN A 142 -0.33 18.65 17.48
C ASN A 142 1.08 18.81 18.08
N PHE A 143 1.93 19.42 17.26
CA PHE A 143 3.31 19.84 17.53
C PHE A 143 3.37 20.75 18.76
N SER A 144 3.88 20.25 19.90
CA SER A 144 4.65 21.02 20.90
C SER A 144 5.14 20.14 22.07
N TRP A 145 4.44 19.05 22.39
CA TRP A 145 4.71 18.25 23.60
C TRP A 145 5.80 17.16 23.42
N CYS A 146 6.10 16.75 22.18
CA CYS A 146 6.93 15.57 21.90
C CYS A 146 8.43 15.73 22.22
N LYS A 147 8.96 16.94 22.43
CA LYS A 147 10.37 17.10 22.82
C LYS A 147 10.63 16.76 24.30
N ARG A 148 9.60 16.82 25.17
CA ARG A 148 9.72 16.51 26.60
C ARG A 148 9.47 15.04 26.90
N ILE A 149 8.49 14.42 26.24
CA ILE A 149 8.10 13.03 26.53
C ILE A 149 9.11 12.03 25.92
N TRP A 150 9.64 12.31 24.71
CA TRP A 150 10.69 11.48 24.11
C TRP A 150 11.98 11.46 24.96
N ASN A 151 12.35 12.60 25.55
CA ASN A 151 13.54 12.68 26.42
C ASN A 151 13.36 11.98 27.78
N CYS A 152 12.13 11.84 28.29
CA CYS A 152 11.89 11.28 29.62
C CYS A 152 11.79 9.74 29.64
N ILE A 153 11.42 9.10 28.52
CA ILE A 153 11.14 7.65 28.49
C ILE A 153 12.20 6.88 27.68
N MET A 154 12.77 7.44 26.62
CA MET A 154 13.75 6.72 25.78
C MET A 154 15.21 6.85 26.22
N MET A 155 15.60 7.93 26.90
CA MET A 155 16.97 8.13 27.39
C MET A 155 17.39 7.14 28.51
N PRO A 156 16.56 6.81 29.51
CA PRO A 156 16.97 5.86 30.56
C PRO A 156 17.13 4.43 30.04
N ILE A 157 16.33 4.05 29.05
CA ILE A 157 16.32 2.69 28.49
C ILE A 157 17.60 2.44 27.68
N MET A 158 18.10 3.43 26.95
CA MET A 158 19.39 3.31 26.26
C MET A 158 20.60 3.43 27.21
N PHE A 159 20.48 4.11 28.35
CA PHE A 159 21.53 4.13 29.38
C PHE A 159 21.64 2.78 30.14
N LEU A 160 20.51 2.11 30.38
CA LEU A 160 20.50 0.79 31.02
C LEU A 160 20.99 -0.33 30.09
N TRP A 161 20.76 -0.22 28.78
CA TRP A 161 21.31 -1.19 27.82
C TRP A 161 22.84 -1.08 27.68
N ASN A 162 23.40 0.13 27.84
CA ASN A 162 24.85 0.37 27.84
C ASN A 162 25.53 -0.09 29.14
N ILE A 163 24.82 0.01 30.28
CA ILE A 163 25.25 -0.54 31.57
C ILE A 163 25.25 -2.07 31.54
N PHE A 164 24.21 -2.71 30.98
CA PHE A 164 24.17 -4.17 30.84
C PHE A 164 25.22 -4.72 29.86
N TRP A 165 25.53 -4.01 28.78
CA TRP A 165 26.62 -4.38 27.86
C TRP A 165 28.01 -4.24 28.50
N ASN A 166 28.24 -3.21 29.33
CA ASN A 166 29.52 -3.03 30.05
C ASN A 166 29.68 -3.94 31.28
N ILE A 167 28.60 -4.34 31.95
CA ILE A 167 28.67 -5.30 33.08
C ILE A 167 29.02 -6.71 32.59
N CYS A 168 28.55 -7.13 31.41
CA CYS A 168 28.87 -8.44 30.85
C CYS A 168 30.30 -8.55 30.29
N LEU A 169 30.95 -7.45 29.90
CA LEU A 169 32.36 -7.45 29.45
C LEU A 169 33.38 -7.47 30.60
N CYS A 170 32.97 -7.24 31.85
CA CYS A 170 33.88 -7.20 33.00
C CYS A 170 33.88 -8.46 33.89
N ARG A 171 33.15 -9.53 33.55
CA ARG A 171 33.11 -10.77 34.37
C ARG A 171 33.90 -11.96 33.81
N CYS A 172 34.71 -11.75 32.77
CA CYS A 172 35.64 -12.79 32.26
C CYS A 172 37.05 -12.76 32.89
N CYS A 173 37.26 -12.02 33.99
CA CYS A 173 38.53 -12.11 34.73
C CYS A 173 38.28 -12.16 36.24
N ARG A 174 39.02 -13.07 36.90
CA ARG A 174 39.26 -13.21 38.35
C ARG A 174 38.51 -14.37 39.04
N ASP A 175 38.99 -15.57 38.73
CA ASP A 175 39.74 -16.49 39.61
C ASP A 175 39.20 -16.91 40.99
N ASP A 176 39.41 -18.21 41.20
CA ASP A 176 39.65 -18.99 42.43
C ASP A 176 38.46 -19.36 43.33
N ASP A 177 38.12 -20.67 43.33
CA ASP A 177 37.84 -21.36 44.58
C ASP A 177 38.34 -22.81 44.54
N ASP A 178 38.93 -23.19 45.67
CA ASP A 178 39.90 -24.25 45.87
C ASP A 178 39.36 -25.67 45.73
N THR A 179 40.11 -26.55 45.06
CA THR A 179 40.04 -28.00 45.32
C THR A 179 41.45 -28.58 45.53
N VAL A 180 41.66 -29.04 46.77
CA VAL A 180 42.87 -29.62 47.37
C VAL A 180 43.36 -30.88 46.60
N PRO A 181 44.68 -31.13 46.52
CA PRO A 181 45.26 -32.21 45.72
C PRO A 181 45.36 -33.54 46.48
N ILE A 182 45.16 -34.66 45.77
CA ILE A 182 45.66 -35.97 46.19
C ILE A 182 46.79 -36.42 45.26
N ILE A 183 47.94 -36.51 45.91
CA ILE A 183 49.25 -37.09 45.59
C ILE A 183 49.16 -38.35 44.69
N LYS A 184 50.00 -38.45 43.65
CA LYS A 184 51.07 -39.47 43.50
C LYS A 184 51.76 -39.44 42.12
N ASP A 185 53.07 -39.16 42.20
CA ASP A 185 54.19 -39.84 41.54
C ASP A 185 54.37 -39.75 39.99
N SER A 186 55.26 -38.81 39.60
CA SER A 186 56.43 -38.92 38.70
C SER A 186 56.76 -40.25 37.96
N PRO A 187 57.71 -40.25 36.98
CA PRO A 187 57.80 -39.45 35.75
C PRO A 187 58.32 -40.31 34.55
N ALA A 188 58.71 -39.63 33.47
CA ALA A 188 59.56 -40.11 32.36
C ALA A 188 58.85 -41.00 31.31
N ALA A 189 59.22 -41.00 30.03
CA ALA A 189 60.44 -40.60 29.36
C ALA A 189 60.16 -40.39 27.85
N SER A 190 61.13 -39.77 27.17
CA SER A 190 61.64 -40.10 25.82
C SER A 190 60.70 -40.76 24.81
N GLY A 191 60.57 -40.25 23.59
CA GLY A 191 61.67 -39.92 22.69
C GLY A 191 61.21 -40.25 21.26
N ASP A 192 61.94 -39.71 20.29
CA ASP A 192 62.35 -40.31 19.01
C ASP A 192 61.31 -41.16 18.26
N GLY A 193 60.99 -40.93 17.00
CA GLY A 193 61.77 -40.38 15.91
C GLY A 193 61.31 -41.10 14.64
N ASP A 194 61.47 -40.40 13.52
CA ASP A 194 61.78 -40.92 12.20
C ASP A 194 60.83 -41.83 11.41
N MET A 195 60.82 -41.46 10.13
CA MET A 195 60.86 -42.31 8.94
C MET A 195 59.56 -42.88 8.38
N ASP A 196 59.13 -42.15 7.36
CA ASP A 196 59.13 -42.59 5.96
C ASP A 196 58.17 -43.69 5.51
N ALA A 197 57.33 -43.21 4.59
CA ALA A 197 57.13 -43.71 3.24
C ALA A 197 55.90 -44.61 2.97
N PRO A 198 55.32 -44.47 1.77
CA PRO A 198 53.99 -44.96 1.44
C PRO A 198 54.03 -46.18 0.51
N GLU A 199 52.95 -46.95 0.50
CA GLU A 199 52.46 -47.83 -0.57
C GLU A 199 51.03 -48.24 -0.11
N HIS A 200 49.97 -48.27 -0.90
CA HIS A 200 49.85 -48.56 -2.32
C HIS A 200 48.46 -48.11 -2.83
#